data_AF-A0A8T0EQ45-F1
#
_entry.id   AF-A0A8T0EQ45-F1
#
_cell.length_a   1.000
_cell.length_b   1.000
_cell.length_c   1.000
_cell.angle_alpha   90.00
_cell.angle_beta   90.00
_cell.angle_gamma   90.00
#
_symmetry.space_group_name_H-M   'P 1'
#
loop_
_entity.id
_entity.type
_entity.pdbx_description
1 polymer ?
#
loop_
_entity_poly.entity_id
_entity_poly.type
_entity_poly.pdbx_seq_one_letter_code
_entity_poly.pdbx_strand_id
1 'polypeptide(L)'
;MANRRNLSHADIAKLIEASDSEEVSEYENHTSDAIESESSNNDFDTGIQQMSCKGSIQSKNREIKWKLDPLPHSSQSTADNIIKTTPGVTRYTTTKISDVKSAFDIVFNSTIENEIINMTNIGRKKVYRKMWKNIESKTFQAYIGLLLLAGVYKSHEESTKSLWDKETGRNIFRATISLETFCNL
;
A
#
# COMPACT_ATOMS: atom_id res chain seq x y z
N MET A 1 25.98 -20.28 36.88
CA MET A 1 25.68 -21.19 35.75
C MET A 1 24.17 -21.17 35.52
N ALA A 2 23.71 -20.45 34.49
CA ALA A 2 22.28 -20.37 34.17
C ALA A 2 21.90 -21.53 33.24
N ASN A 3 21.01 -22.39 33.73
CA ASN A 3 20.53 -23.59 33.06
C ASN A 3 19.56 -23.19 31.92
N ARG A 4 20.02 -23.25 30.66
CA ARG A 4 19.15 -23.06 29.49
C ARG A 4 18.29 -24.31 29.33
N ARG A 5 17.02 -24.22 29.71
CA ARG A 5 16.02 -25.22 29.35
C ARG A 5 15.71 -25.05 27.86
N ASN A 6 16.06 -26.04 27.04
CA ASN A 6 15.65 -26.08 25.65
C ASN A 6 14.16 -26.44 25.60
N LEU A 7 13.35 -25.62 24.92
CA LEU A 7 11.94 -25.95 24.65
C LEU A 7 11.89 -27.19 23.74
N SER A 8 11.04 -28.15 24.09
CA SER A 8 10.89 -29.37 23.31
C SER A 8 10.02 -29.12 22.08
N HIS A 9 10.19 -29.94 21.04
CA HIS A 9 9.39 -29.87 19.82
C HIS A 9 7.87 -30.02 20.07
N ALA A 10 7.50 -30.69 21.16
CA ALA A 10 6.11 -30.84 21.59
C ALA A 10 5.51 -29.53 22.14
N ASP A 11 6.33 -28.67 22.75
CA ASP A 11 5.90 -27.36 23.24
C ASP A 11 5.67 -26.38 22.08
N ILE A 12 6.45 -26.51 21.01
CA ILE A 12 6.30 -25.72 19.77
C ILE A 12 5.02 -26.15 19.03
N ALA A 13 4.73 -27.44 18.93
CA ALA A 13 3.53 -27.95 18.27
C ALA A 13 2.23 -27.48 18.97
N LYS A 14 2.20 -27.49 20.31
CA LYS A 14 1.05 -26.99 21.07
C LYS A 14 0.80 -25.48 20.88
N LEU A 15 1.84 -24.69 20.62
CA LEU A 15 1.68 -23.26 20.35
C LEU A 15 1.13 -23.00 18.94
N ILE A 16 1.41 -23.89 17.98
CA ILE A 16 0.89 -23.79 16.61
C ILE A 16 -0.58 -24.21 16.56
N GLU A 17 -0.95 -25.27 17.28
CA GLU A 17 -2.32 -25.82 17.27
C GLU A 17 -3.33 -24.95 18.03
N ALA A 18 -2.88 -24.09 18.96
CA ALA A 18 -3.74 -23.12 19.64
C ALA A 18 -4.03 -21.84 18.82
N SER A 19 -3.45 -21.70 17.63
CA SER A 19 -3.58 -20.49 16.79
C SER A 19 -4.53 -20.65 15.59
N ASP A 20 -5.19 -21.81 15.44
CA ASP A 20 -5.95 -22.16 14.23
C ASP A 20 -7.44 -22.41 14.49
N SER A 21 -8.12 -21.43 15.09
CA SER A 21 -9.59 -21.42 15.14
C SER A 21 -10.13 -19.99 15.21
N GLU A 22 -10.13 -19.30 14.06
CA GLU A 22 -10.96 -18.11 13.83
C GLU A 22 -11.60 -18.26 12.45
N GLU A 23 -12.89 -18.59 12.47
CA GLU A 23 -13.76 -18.76 11.31
C GLU A 23 -14.00 -17.38 10.68
N VAL A 24 -13.39 -17.10 9.53
CA VAL A 24 -13.55 -15.83 8.81
C VAL A 24 -14.87 -15.85 8.05
N SER A 25 -15.89 -15.24 8.64
CA SER A 25 -17.15 -14.95 7.96
C SER A 25 -17.02 -13.69 7.10
N GLU A 26 -17.18 -13.84 5.79
CA GLU A 26 -17.16 -12.75 4.81
C GLU A 26 -18.53 -12.05 4.80
N TYR A 27 -18.61 -10.84 5.35
CA TYR A 27 -19.76 -9.95 5.15
C TYR A 27 -19.29 -8.70 4.40
N GLU A 28 -19.66 -8.58 3.12
CA GLU A 28 -19.53 -7.33 2.37
C GLU A 28 -20.56 -6.32 2.88
N ASN A 29 -20.10 -5.30 3.60
CA ASN A 29 -20.96 -4.21 4.06
C ASN A 29 -20.96 -3.09 3.00
N HIS A 30 -21.91 -3.14 2.06
CA HIS A 30 -22.21 -2.01 1.19
C HIS A 30 -22.95 -0.93 2.01
N THR A 31 -22.19 -0.01 2.61
CA THR A 31 -22.77 1.24 3.11
C THR A 31 -23.08 2.14 1.92
N SER A 32 -24.37 2.22 1.57
CA SER A 32 -24.91 3.30 0.74
C SER A 32 -25.10 4.52 1.63
N ASP A 33 -24.25 5.53 1.48
CA ASP A 33 -24.47 6.83 2.10
C ASP A 33 -25.65 7.52 1.39
N ALA A 34 -26.81 7.47 2.04
CA ALA A 34 -27.96 8.30 1.72
C ALA A 34 -27.66 9.73 2.14
N ILE A 35 -27.42 10.62 1.18
CA ILE A 35 -27.44 12.06 1.42
C ILE A 35 -28.88 12.53 1.19
N GLU A 36 -29.51 12.93 2.28
CA GLU A 36 -30.81 13.57 2.33
C GLU A 36 -30.80 14.86 1.49
N SER A 37 -31.66 14.90 0.48
CA SER A 37 -31.91 16.07 -0.35
C SER A 37 -32.97 16.95 0.30
N GLU A 38 -32.56 18.12 0.81
CA GLU A 38 -33.50 19.12 1.29
C GLU A 38 -34.23 19.78 0.12
N SER A 39 -35.51 19.45 0.01
CA SER A 39 -36.46 19.95 -0.96
C SER A 39 -36.80 21.42 -0.67
N SER A 40 -36.46 22.31 -1.61
CA SER A 40 -37.04 23.65 -1.69
C SER A 40 -37.81 23.74 -3.01
N ASN A 41 -39.14 23.62 -2.90
CA ASN A 41 -40.08 23.70 -4.00
C ASN A 41 -40.17 25.14 -4.51
N ASN A 42 -39.90 25.34 -5.80
CA ASN A 42 -40.49 26.42 -6.56
C ASN A 42 -40.95 25.86 -7.90
N ASP A 43 -42.27 25.70 -8.02
CA ASP A 43 -42.98 25.32 -9.23
C ASP A 43 -42.83 26.40 -10.30
N PHE A 44 -42.17 26.07 -11.41
CA PHE A 44 -42.46 26.67 -12.70
C PHE A 44 -42.61 25.57 -13.75
N ASP A 45 -43.85 25.46 -14.20
CA ASP A 45 -44.37 24.50 -15.15
C ASP A 45 -43.95 24.82 -16.61
N THR A 46 -43.86 23.74 -17.37
CA THR A 46 -43.94 23.62 -18.84
C THR A 46 -42.72 24.03 -19.67
N GLY A 47 -41.97 23.00 -20.07
CA GLY A 47 -41.12 23.03 -21.27
C GLY A 47 -39.84 22.22 -21.15
N ILE A 48 -39.92 20.89 -21.24
CA ILE A 48 -38.73 20.05 -21.46
C ILE A 48 -38.15 20.41 -22.84
N GLN A 49 -37.21 21.35 -22.85
CA GLN A 49 -36.24 21.47 -23.92
C GLN A 49 -34.94 20.93 -23.34
N GLN A 50 -34.62 19.68 -23.68
CA GLN A 50 -33.28 19.14 -23.53
C GLN A 50 -32.33 20.07 -24.28
N MET A 51 -31.78 21.06 -23.58
CA MET A 51 -30.64 21.82 -24.05
C MET A 51 -29.47 20.84 -24.04
N SER A 52 -29.21 20.20 -25.17
CA SER A 52 -27.97 19.46 -25.39
C SER A 52 -26.82 20.43 -25.17
N CYS A 53 -26.20 20.37 -24.00
CA CYS A 53 -24.98 21.10 -23.70
C CYS A 53 -23.83 20.45 -24.48
N LYS A 54 -23.79 20.70 -25.80
CA LYS A 54 -22.64 20.46 -26.69
C LYS A 54 -21.48 21.40 -26.32
N GLY A 55 -21.03 21.31 -25.08
CA GLY A 55 -19.86 22.00 -24.58
C GLY A 55 -18.66 21.08 -24.72
N SER A 56 -17.67 21.51 -25.48
CA SER A 56 -16.37 20.85 -25.46
C SER A 56 -15.38 21.77 -24.76
N ILE A 57 -14.80 21.29 -23.67
CA ILE A 57 -13.78 22.02 -22.92
C ILE A 57 -12.43 21.73 -23.58
N GLN A 58 -11.58 22.75 -23.69
CA GLN A 58 -10.28 22.62 -24.33
C GLN A 58 -9.17 22.99 -23.35
N SER A 59 -8.04 22.28 -23.46
CA SER A 59 -6.85 22.55 -22.65
C SER A 59 -6.33 23.96 -22.87
N LYS A 60 -5.59 24.50 -21.90
CA LYS A 60 -4.95 25.82 -21.98
C LYS A 60 -4.01 25.94 -23.19
N ASN A 61 -3.35 24.84 -23.58
CA ASN A 61 -2.49 24.76 -24.77
C ASN A 61 -3.25 24.41 -26.06
N ARG A 62 -4.58 24.24 -25.99
CA ARG A 62 -5.49 23.87 -27.09
C ARG A 62 -5.26 22.50 -27.74
N GLU A 63 -4.38 21.66 -27.21
CA GLU A 63 -4.08 20.34 -27.82
C GLU A 63 -5.12 19.27 -27.46
N ILE A 64 -5.68 19.35 -26.26
CA ILE A 64 -6.62 18.35 -25.76
C ILE A 64 -8.02 18.96 -25.70
N LYS A 65 -9.01 18.19 -26.15
CA LYS A 65 -10.41 18.58 -26.20
C LYS A 65 -11.24 17.50 -25.49
N TRP A 66 -11.90 17.88 -24.41
CA TRP A 66 -12.83 17.03 -23.66
C TRP A 66 -14.26 17.29 -24.11
N LYS A 67 -15.02 16.22 -24.30
CA LYS A 67 -16.46 16.31 -24.57
C LYS A 67 -17.19 16.19 -23.23
N LEU A 68 -18.16 17.06 -22.98
CA LEU A 68 -19.02 16.98 -21.80
C LEU A 68 -20.16 15.98 -21.99
N ASP A 69 -20.49 15.65 -23.24
CA ASP A 69 -21.50 14.63 -23.53
C ASP A 69 -20.93 13.23 -23.23
N PRO A 70 -21.66 12.39 -22.47
CA PRO A 70 -21.28 10.99 -22.32
C PRO A 70 -21.23 10.35 -23.70
N LEU A 71 -20.19 9.55 -23.97
CA LEU A 71 -20.12 8.82 -25.23
C LEU A 71 -21.39 7.97 -25.37
N PRO A 72 -22.01 7.92 -26.57
CA PRO A 72 -23.17 7.07 -26.79
C PRO A 72 -22.81 5.67 -26.32
N HIS A 73 -23.67 5.12 -25.45
CA HIS A 73 -23.42 3.88 -24.71
C HIS A 73 -23.41 2.71 -25.71
N SER A 74 -22.27 2.48 -26.36
CA SER A 74 -21.99 1.23 -27.04
C SER A 74 -21.74 0.21 -25.94
N SER A 75 -22.66 -0.75 -25.79
CA SER A 75 -22.47 -1.91 -24.90
C SER A 75 -21.27 -2.78 -25.31
N GLN A 76 -20.70 -2.51 -26.48
CA GLN A 76 -19.52 -3.18 -27.00
C GLN A 76 -18.29 -2.30 -26.75
N SER A 77 -17.38 -2.80 -25.89
CA SER A 77 -16.02 -2.29 -25.80
C SER A 77 -15.39 -2.30 -27.21
N THR A 78 -14.70 -1.23 -27.58
CA THR A 78 -13.94 -1.19 -28.85
C THR A 78 -12.97 -2.37 -28.91
N ALA A 79 -12.71 -2.90 -30.11
CA ALA A 79 -11.86 -4.09 -30.29
C ALA A 79 -10.46 -3.93 -29.67
N ASP A 80 -9.98 -2.69 -29.54
CA ASP A 80 -8.71 -2.32 -28.91
C ASP A 80 -8.71 -2.49 -27.38
N ASN A 81 -9.88 -2.39 -26.74
CA ASN A 81 -10.05 -2.57 -25.30
C ASN A 81 -10.24 -4.04 -24.90
N ILE A 82 -10.32 -4.95 -25.88
CA ILE A 82 -10.40 -6.39 -25.64
C ILE A 82 -8.98 -6.90 -25.37
N ILE A 83 -8.68 -7.16 -24.10
CA ILE A 83 -7.42 -7.79 -23.69
C ILE A 83 -7.41 -9.23 -24.23
N LYS A 84 -6.60 -9.49 -25.26
CA LYS A 84 -6.42 -10.82 -25.88
C LYS A 84 -5.34 -11.66 -25.20
N THR A 85 -4.59 -11.08 -24.27
CA THR A 85 -3.53 -11.77 -23.53
C THR A 85 -4.12 -12.55 -22.38
N THR A 86 -3.67 -13.79 -22.19
CA THR A 86 -4.05 -14.60 -21.04
C THR A 86 -3.67 -13.87 -19.74
N PRO A 87 -4.61 -13.66 -18.82
CA PRO A 87 -4.30 -13.06 -17.53
C PRO A 87 -3.40 -14.00 -16.73
N GLY A 88 -2.39 -13.45 -16.05
CA GLY A 88 -1.48 -14.24 -15.23
C GLY A 88 -0.10 -13.63 -15.09
N VAL A 89 0.76 -14.35 -14.38
CA VAL A 89 2.15 -13.97 -14.15
C VAL A 89 2.90 -14.03 -15.48
N THR A 90 3.55 -12.93 -15.84
CA THR A 90 4.36 -12.85 -17.05
C THR A 90 5.50 -13.86 -17.01
N ARG A 91 5.84 -14.46 -18.16
CA ARG A 91 6.96 -15.40 -18.29
C ARG A 91 8.28 -14.88 -17.72
N TYR A 92 8.53 -13.57 -17.82
CA TYR A 92 9.67 -12.88 -17.21
C TYR A 92 9.75 -13.11 -15.69
N THR A 93 8.61 -12.98 -15.01
CA THR A 93 8.51 -13.14 -13.57
C THR A 93 8.68 -14.60 -13.19
N THR A 94 8.07 -15.54 -13.92
CA THR A 94 8.21 -16.98 -13.69
C THR A 94 9.65 -17.48 -13.76
N THR A 95 10.49 -16.91 -14.64
CA THR A 95 11.91 -17.33 -14.75
C THR A 95 12.81 -16.70 -13.70
N LYS A 96 12.37 -15.63 -13.04
CA LYS A 96 13.15 -14.87 -12.06
C LYS A 96 12.80 -15.19 -10.61
N ILE A 97 11.58 -15.64 -10.34
CA ILE A 97 11.16 -16.03 -8.99
C ILE A 97 11.62 -17.45 -8.68
N SER A 98 12.46 -17.58 -7.66
CA SER A 98 12.76 -18.85 -6.98
C SER A 98 12.26 -18.87 -5.54
N ASP A 99 12.23 -17.71 -4.89
CA ASP A 99 11.83 -17.53 -3.49
C ASP A 99 10.98 -16.27 -3.30
N VAL A 100 10.38 -16.13 -2.12
CA VAL A 100 9.53 -14.98 -1.76
C VAL A 100 10.31 -13.67 -1.87
N LYS A 101 11.60 -13.65 -1.54
CA LYS A 101 12.43 -12.46 -1.67
C LYS A 101 12.63 -12.08 -3.13
N SER A 102 12.95 -13.03 -4.02
CA SER A 102 13.05 -12.74 -5.45
C SER A 102 11.75 -12.22 -6.05
N ALA A 103 10.59 -12.68 -5.56
CA ALA A 103 9.30 -12.12 -5.96
C ALA A 103 9.17 -10.65 -5.55
N PHE A 104 9.57 -10.31 -4.33
CA PHE A 104 9.58 -8.92 -3.86
C PHE A 104 10.56 -8.05 -4.66
N ASP A 105 11.77 -8.55 -4.93
CA ASP A 105 12.82 -7.83 -5.67
C ASP A 105 12.40 -7.49 -7.11
N ILE A 106 11.47 -8.23 -7.71
CA ILE A 106 10.90 -7.92 -9.04
C ILE A 106 10.03 -6.66 -8.99
N VAL A 107 9.22 -6.52 -7.94
CA VAL A 107 8.34 -5.36 -7.73
C VAL A 107 9.16 -4.17 -7.23
N PHE A 108 10.05 -4.43 -6.27
CA PHE A 108 10.88 -3.43 -5.63
C PHE A 108 12.36 -3.70 -5.93
N ASN A 109 12.78 -3.28 -7.12
CA ASN A 109 14.11 -3.57 -7.62
C ASN A 109 15.21 -2.74 -6.93
N SER A 110 16.46 -3.20 -7.08
CA SER A 110 17.63 -2.51 -6.54
C SER A 110 17.81 -1.10 -7.10
N THR A 111 17.30 -0.81 -8.29
CA THR A 111 17.39 0.53 -8.90
C THR A 111 16.53 1.54 -8.13
N ILE A 112 15.29 1.17 -7.83
CA ILE A 112 14.36 1.96 -7.02
C ILE A 112 14.90 2.10 -5.60
N GLU A 113 15.38 1.00 -5.01
CA GLU A 113 16.01 1.01 -3.69
C GLU A 113 17.17 2.03 -3.62
N ASN A 114 18.12 1.94 -4.55
CA ASN A 114 19.28 2.81 -4.59
C ASN A 114 18.90 4.27 -4.81
N GLU A 115 17.90 4.54 -5.66
CA GLU A 115 17.43 5.90 -5.91
C GLU A 115 16.80 6.52 -4.66
N ILE A 116 15.96 5.76 -3.94
CA ILE A 116 15.37 6.21 -2.69
C ILE A 116 16.46 6.47 -1.65
N ILE A 117 17.40 5.55 -1.48
CA ILE A 117 18.53 5.72 -0.54
C ILE A 117 19.32 6.99 -0.88
N ASN A 118 19.62 7.22 -2.16
CA ASN A 118 20.34 8.39 -2.61
C ASN A 118 19.58 9.69 -2.28
N MET A 119 18.31 9.77 -2.65
CA MET A 119 17.48 10.95 -2.40
C MET A 119 17.26 11.21 -0.91
N THR A 120 17.04 10.18 -0.11
CA THR A 120 16.92 10.30 1.35
C THR A 120 18.23 10.79 1.96
N ASN A 121 19.38 10.27 1.54
CA ASN A 121 20.68 10.75 2.02
C ASN A 121 20.93 12.22 1.66
N ILE A 122 20.57 12.65 0.45
CA ILE A 122 20.66 14.06 0.05
C ILE A 122 19.78 14.94 0.94
N GLY A 123 18.53 14.53 1.19
CA GLY A 123 17.59 15.25 2.04
C GLY A 123 18.10 15.36 3.49
N ARG A 124 18.51 14.24 4.07
CA ARG A 124 18.97 14.16 5.46
C ARG A 124 20.31 14.87 5.68
N LYS A 125 21.22 14.83 4.71
CA LYS A 125 22.48 15.60 4.77
C LYS A 125 22.24 17.12 4.83
N LYS A 126 21.16 17.63 4.23
CA LYS A 126 20.80 19.06 4.36
C LYS A 126 20.38 19.42 5.79
N VAL A 127 19.66 18.52 6.47
CA VAL A 127 19.13 18.74 7.83
C VAL A 127 20.22 18.54 8.89
N TYR A 128 20.91 17.40 8.87
CA TYR A 128 21.86 16.99 9.92
C TYR A 128 23.32 17.33 9.60
N ARG A 129 23.59 17.87 8.40
CA ARG A 129 24.91 18.30 7.92
C ARG A 129 26.01 17.25 8.12
N LYS A 130 26.89 17.47 9.11
CA LYS A 130 28.07 16.62 9.38
C LYS A 130 27.77 15.44 10.30
N MET A 131 26.62 15.44 10.99
CA MET A 131 26.23 14.36 11.92
C MET A 131 25.46 13.23 11.22
N TRP A 132 25.12 13.40 9.93
CA TRP A 132 24.40 12.38 9.18
C TRP A 132 25.29 11.20 8.81
N LYS A 133 24.89 9.99 9.20
CA LYS A 133 25.41 8.75 8.64
C LYS A 133 24.54 8.34 7.46
N ASN A 134 25.15 8.11 6.30
CA ASN A 134 24.42 7.63 5.14
C ASN A 134 23.71 6.30 5.43
N ILE A 135 22.50 6.16 4.90
CA ILE A 135 21.70 4.94 4.98
C ILE A 135 22.37 3.85 4.14
N GLU A 136 22.55 2.69 4.75
CA GLU A 136 23.02 1.47 4.08
C GLU A 136 21.81 0.69 3.53
N SER A 137 21.98 0.00 2.40
CA SER A 137 20.93 -0.83 1.76
C SER A 137 20.29 -1.82 2.75
N LYS A 138 21.11 -2.50 3.56
CA LYS A 138 20.59 -3.42 4.60
C LYS A 138 19.67 -2.74 5.62
N THR A 139 20.03 -1.53 6.04
CA THR A 139 19.22 -0.74 7.00
C THR A 139 17.91 -0.31 6.35
N PHE A 140 17.95 0.08 5.07
CA PHE A 140 16.75 0.42 4.32
C PHE A 140 15.83 -0.80 4.13
N GLN A 141 16.38 -1.95 3.74
CA GLN A 141 15.60 -3.20 3.63
C GLN A 141 15.00 -3.62 4.97
N ALA A 142 15.75 -3.48 6.07
CA ALA A 142 15.26 -3.72 7.41
C ALA A 142 14.09 -2.78 7.79
N TYR A 143 14.18 -1.50 7.42
CA TYR A 143 13.12 -0.53 7.60
C TYR A 143 11.84 -0.91 6.83
N ILE A 144 11.95 -1.25 5.54
CA ILE A 144 10.82 -1.71 4.72
C ILE A 144 10.21 -2.99 5.30
N GLY A 145 11.04 -3.94 5.75
CA GLY A 145 10.57 -5.16 6.40
C GLY A 145 9.75 -4.88 7.66
N LEU A 146 10.16 -3.91 8.48
CA LEU A 146 9.38 -3.50 9.65
C LEU A 146 8.06 -2.81 9.29
N LEU A 147 8.00 -2.04 8.19
CA LEU A 147 6.76 -1.45 7.70
C LEU A 147 5.77 -2.53 7.24
N LEU A 148 6.24 -3.51 6.48
CA LEU A 148 5.42 -4.67 6.08
C LEU A 148 4.91 -5.42 7.31
N LEU A 149 5.79 -5.66 8.29
CA LEU A 149 5.44 -6.37 9.52
C LEU A 149 4.46 -5.57 10.39
N ALA A 150 4.57 -4.25 10.45
CA ALA A 150 3.60 -3.38 11.12
C ALA A 150 2.22 -3.49 10.46
N GLY A 151 2.17 -3.62 9.12
CA GLY A 151 0.94 -3.91 8.39
C GLY A 151 0.33 -5.26 8.76
N VAL A 152 1.16 -6.32 8.85
CA VAL A 152 0.72 -7.66 9.29
C VAL A 152 0.12 -7.62 10.71
N TYR A 153 0.73 -6.84 11.60
CA TYR A 153 0.20 -6.64 12.96
C TYR A 153 -0.97 -5.65 13.07
N LYS A 154 -1.39 -5.05 11.95
CA LYS A 154 -2.42 -3.98 11.90
C LYS A 154 -2.09 -2.77 12.78
N SER A 155 -0.81 -2.55 13.08
CA SER A 155 -0.29 -1.58 14.06
C SER A 155 -0.28 -0.12 13.59
N HIS A 156 -1.11 0.24 12.62
CA HIS A 156 -1.12 1.59 12.04
C HIS A 156 -1.55 2.69 13.01
N GLU A 157 -2.32 2.35 14.05
CA GLU A 157 -2.76 3.27 15.12
C GLU A 157 -1.86 3.21 16.36
N GLU A 158 -0.87 2.32 16.39
CA GLU A 158 0.03 2.16 17.52
C GLU A 158 1.17 3.16 17.45
N SER A 159 1.52 3.78 18.58
CA SER A 159 2.68 4.66 18.64
C SER A 159 3.99 3.88 18.43
N THR A 160 4.95 4.49 17.74
CA THR A 160 6.30 3.90 17.55
C THR A 160 6.99 3.63 18.89
N LYS A 161 6.72 4.43 19.92
CA LYS A 161 7.22 4.19 21.29
C LYS A 161 6.68 2.88 21.87
N SER A 162 5.38 2.62 21.72
CA SER A 162 4.75 1.38 22.15
C SER A 162 5.31 0.17 21.40
N LEU A 163 5.46 0.29 20.07
CA LEU A 163 6.00 -0.77 19.23
C LEU A 163 7.44 -1.18 19.61
N TRP A 164 8.27 -0.21 20.01
CA TRP A 164 9.66 -0.44 20.42
C TRP A 164 9.86 -0.64 21.93
N ASP A 165 8.78 -0.65 22.72
CA ASP A 165 8.84 -0.78 24.17
C ASP A 165 9.52 -2.10 24.60
N LYS A 166 10.17 -2.09 25.77
CA LYS A 166 10.92 -3.25 26.27
C LYS A 166 10.04 -4.37 26.78
N GLU A 167 8.90 -4.02 27.36
CA GLU A 167 8.02 -4.94 28.08
C GLU A 167 6.76 -5.25 27.27
N THR A 168 6.14 -4.24 26.68
CA THR A 168 4.87 -4.36 25.94
C THR A 168 5.06 -4.36 24.43
N GLY A 169 6.24 -3.97 23.95
CA GLY A 169 6.54 -3.83 22.53
C GLY A 169 6.85 -5.15 21.82
N ARG A 170 7.09 -5.05 20.52
CA ARG A 170 7.40 -6.19 19.66
C ARG A 170 8.91 -6.34 19.55
N ASN A 171 9.46 -7.40 20.15
CA ASN A 171 10.91 -7.62 20.22
C ASN A 171 11.62 -7.57 18.86
N ILE A 172 10.97 -8.03 17.80
CA ILE A 172 11.51 -8.02 16.44
C ILE A 172 11.82 -6.61 15.92
N PHE A 173 11.06 -5.59 16.32
CA PHE A 173 11.27 -4.21 15.88
C PHE A 173 12.59 -3.68 16.43
N ARG A 174 12.77 -3.76 17.76
CA ARG A 174 14.03 -3.35 18.43
C ARG A 174 15.21 -4.23 18.06
N ALA A 175 15.01 -5.53 17.82
CA ALA A 175 16.07 -6.43 17.39
C ALA A 175 16.59 -6.12 15.98
N THR A 176 15.73 -5.53 15.13
CA THR A 176 16.06 -5.23 13.73
C THR A 176 16.76 -3.88 13.59
N ILE A 177 16.15 -2.80 14.09
CA ILE A 177 16.75 -1.45 14.11
C ILE A 177 16.30 -0.68 15.36
N SER A 178 17.13 0.28 15.80
CA SER A 178 16.78 1.13 16.95
C SER A 178 15.63 2.08 16.61
N LEU A 179 14.86 2.50 17.63
CA LEU A 179 13.78 3.47 17.47
C LEU A 179 14.30 4.80 16.89
N GLU A 180 15.47 5.25 17.35
CA GLU A 180 16.11 6.46 16.83
C GLU A 180 16.41 6.33 15.33
N THR A 181 16.97 5.18 14.91
CA THR A 181 17.23 4.93 13.49
C THR A 181 15.94 4.93 12.68
N PHE A 182 14.89 4.25 13.17
CA PHE A 182 13.59 4.19 12.49
C PHE A 182 12.95 5.57 12.33
N CYS A 183 12.96 6.41 13.37
CA CYS A 183 12.37 7.76 13.31
C CYS A 183 13.21 8.76 12.48
N ASN A 184 14.51 8.50 12.33
CA ASN A 184 15.42 9.39 11.59
C ASN A 184 15.61 9.00 10.12
N LEU A 185 15.06 7.86 9.67
CA LEU A 185 14.99 7.45 8.27
C LEU A 185 13.92 8.26 7.54
#